data_AF-A0A0R4IJY0-F1
#
_entry.id   AF-A0A0R4IJY0-F1
#
_cell.length_a   1.000
_cell.length_b   1.000
_cell.length_c   1.000
_cell.angle_alpha   90.00
_cell.angle_beta   90.00
_cell.angle_gamma   90.00
#
_symmetry.space_group_name_H-M   'P 1'
#
loop_
_entity.id
_entity.type
_entity.pdbx_description
1 polymer ?
#
loop_
_entity_poly.entity_id
_entity_poly.type
_entity_poly.pdbx_seq_one_letter_code
_entity_poly.pdbx_strand_id
1 'polypeptide(L)'
;MHLLGSRVFVKCSRCHVALSLKEAIRCQSSAAPLEQADYLNGAPHRKHPGVTNLKTVQLPEQLQLAAQSILQRADVKSLTERAQKLSNFLWSRKRVIESSQLREKAIILERKFLEEERNVSENDIDHNLEARIRKKVLSELRRTTYHRAALRYNEDLGLVYMVARLAGGYAAVLRALNEIKKRDPLFVPYSLLDFGSGLGTGTWAAHRLWGDSLKEYVCVDSSGDMNTLAEQLLLEGSERNNPTIKQVYFRQFLPVSPKVQFDLVVAAFSLSELATLDERLNVISTLWRKTNSYLVLVENGTKEGHQILMEARDAILKREDEILHDPRRPSIFAPCTHELKCPKLIRQPVVPCNFFQFYYSLPLSRSQERQQERFSYLIVSRSDGEKAQKAEHWDMARVIAQVHRRPRHVQCQLCCVNGELKQLAVTARRHGKDMYRCARNSDWGDLLPVFHKEDEHTINDETE
;
A
#
# COMPACT_ATOMS: atom_id res chain seq x y z
N MET A 1 21.66 42.09 10.21
CA MET A 1 22.24 40.87 9.60
C MET A 1 21.24 39.73 9.74
N HIS A 2 20.50 39.44 8.67
CA HIS A 2 19.64 38.24 8.58
C HIS A 2 20.50 37.06 8.12
N LEU A 3 20.45 35.93 8.82
CA LEU A 3 21.03 34.67 8.36
C LEU A 3 19.97 33.57 8.44
N LEU A 4 19.39 33.30 7.27
CA LEU A 4 18.60 32.12 6.95
C LEU A 4 19.50 30.87 6.89
N GLY A 5 19.14 29.83 7.65
CA GLY A 5 19.32 28.43 7.26
C GLY A 5 20.75 27.85 7.24
N SER A 6 21.39 27.72 8.40
CA SER A 6 22.63 26.95 8.55
C SER A 6 22.37 25.43 8.56
N ARG A 7 22.52 24.77 7.40
CA ARG A 7 22.69 23.30 7.35
C ARG A 7 24.16 22.95 7.56
N VAL A 8 24.46 22.27 8.65
CA VAL A 8 25.79 21.72 8.95
C VAL A 8 25.97 20.39 8.21
N PHE A 9 27.07 20.27 7.47
CA PHE A 9 27.49 19.04 6.79
C PHE A 9 28.72 18.48 7.49
N VAL A 10 28.74 17.18 7.79
CA VAL A 10 29.95 16.49 8.25
C VAL A 10 30.48 15.63 7.11
N LYS A 11 31.73 15.88 6.72
CA LYS A 11 32.45 15.04 5.77
C LYS A 11 32.81 13.71 6.43
N CYS A 12 32.33 12.62 5.83
CA CYS A 12 32.84 11.27 6.11
C CYS A 12 34.30 11.16 5.65
N SER A 13 35.25 11.06 6.58
CA SER A 13 36.70 10.91 6.28
C SER A 13 37.06 9.65 5.50
N ARG A 14 36.12 8.71 5.34
CA ARG A 14 36.31 7.46 4.59
C ARG A 14 35.59 7.41 3.24
N CYS A 15 34.73 8.37 2.94
CA CYS A 15 33.85 8.27 1.78
C CYS A 15 33.56 9.58 1.04
N HIS A 16 34.07 10.74 1.50
CA HIS A 16 33.91 12.06 0.87
C HIS A 16 32.46 12.50 0.56
N VAL A 17 31.44 11.76 0.98
CA VAL A 17 30.04 12.14 0.83
C VAL A 17 29.64 13.12 1.94
N ALA A 18 29.10 14.27 1.54
CA ALA A 18 28.47 15.23 2.45
C ALA A 18 27.04 14.77 2.77
N LEU A 19 26.76 14.46 4.04
CA LEU A 19 25.42 14.16 4.53
C LEU A 19 24.93 15.33 5.40
N SER A 20 23.69 15.77 5.16
CA SER A 20 23.01 16.77 5.99
C SER A 20 22.71 16.17 7.36
N LEU A 21 23.23 16.77 8.42
CA LEU A 21 22.87 16.46 9.80
C LEU A 21 21.41 16.88 10.03
N LYS A 22 20.47 15.94 9.94
CA LYS A 22 19.28 15.94 10.80
C LYS A 22 19.61 14.98 11.94
N GLU A 23 19.41 15.42 13.18
CA GLU A 23 19.65 14.69 14.43
C GLU A 23 19.57 13.17 14.24
N ALA A 24 20.71 12.57 13.93
CA ALA A 24 20.85 11.13 13.93
C ALA A 24 21.06 10.79 15.38
N ILE A 25 19.99 10.42 16.09
CA ILE A 25 20.11 9.70 17.34
C ILE A 25 20.88 8.43 16.98
N ARG A 26 22.18 8.47 17.30
CA ARG A 26 23.10 7.34 17.15
C ARG A 26 22.62 6.33 18.17
N CYS A 27 21.69 5.47 17.78
CA CYS A 27 21.25 4.40 18.65
C CYS A 27 22.48 3.55 18.95
N GLN A 28 22.97 3.66 20.18
CA GLN A 28 23.91 2.71 20.75
C GLN A 28 23.14 1.40 20.88
N SER A 29 23.08 0.62 19.80
CA SER A 29 22.88 -0.82 19.94
C SER A 29 24.23 -1.36 20.40
N SER A 30 24.44 -1.35 21.72
CA SER A 30 25.29 -2.34 22.37
C SER A 30 24.73 -3.70 21.96
N ALA A 31 25.54 -4.49 21.28
CA ALA A 31 25.20 -5.87 21.00
C ALA A 31 26.34 -6.67 21.59
N ALA A 32 26.06 -7.24 22.77
CA ALA A 32 26.65 -8.49 23.19
C ALA A 32 26.54 -9.52 22.04
N PRO A 33 27.38 -10.56 22.01
CA PRO A 33 27.26 -11.62 21.03
C PRO A 33 25.90 -12.31 21.21
N LEU A 34 24.88 -11.84 20.48
CA LEU A 34 23.56 -12.46 20.45
C LEU A 34 23.75 -13.89 19.95
N GLU A 35 23.47 -14.88 20.81
CA GLU A 35 23.09 -16.21 20.36
C GLU A 35 22.02 -16.01 19.28
N GLN A 36 22.31 -16.52 18.08
CA GLN A 36 21.46 -16.33 16.93
C GLN A 36 20.16 -17.08 17.19
N ALA A 37 19.13 -16.38 17.70
CA ALA A 37 17.79 -16.92 17.77
C ALA A 37 17.44 -17.55 16.41
N ASP A 38 16.92 -18.78 16.42
CA ASP A 38 16.59 -19.53 15.20
C ASP A 38 15.32 -18.97 14.53
N TYR A 39 15.25 -17.65 14.33
CA TYR A 39 14.19 -16.99 13.58
C TYR A 39 14.19 -17.43 12.11
N LEU A 40 15.27 -18.06 11.65
CA LEU A 40 15.35 -18.63 10.30
C LEU A 40 14.50 -19.90 10.17
N ASN A 41 14.30 -20.67 11.25
CA ASN A 41 13.65 -21.98 11.22
C ASN A 41 14.23 -22.87 10.10
N GLY A 42 15.57 -22.87 9.97
CA GLY A 42 16.29 -23.59 8.91
C GLY A 42 16.17 -23.01 7.48
N ALA A 43 15.45 -21.90 7.27
CA ALA A 43 15.34 -21.28 5.97
C ALA A 43 16.66 -20.60 5.53
N PRO A 44 17.04 -20.69 4.23
CA PRO A 44 18.22 -19.99 3.75
C PRO A 44 17.99 -18.46 3.83
N HIS A 45 19.05 -17.68 4.08
CA HIS A 45 18.96 -16.22 4.26
C HIS A 45 18.25 -15.47 3.12
N ARG A 46 18.23 -16.01 1.89
CA ARG A 46 17.52 -15.45 0.73
C ARG A 46 16.00 -15.70 0.72
N LYS A 47 15.52 -16.58 1.58
CA LYS A 47 14.11 -16.94 1.79
C LYS A 47 13.79 -16.92 3.29
N HIS A 48 14.43 -16.03 4.05
CA HIS A 48 14.14 -15.90 5.49
C HIS A 48 12.64 -15.62 5.70
N PRO A 49 12.06 -15.96 6.86
CA PRO A 49 10.59 -15.92 7.04
C PRO A 49 9.94 -14.55 6.82
N GLY A 50 10.72 -13.47 6.87
CA GLY A 50 10.25 -12.12 6.57
C GLY A 50 10.17 -11.75 5.08
N VAL A 51 10.68 -12.58 4.16
CA VAL A 51 10.60 -12.31 2.71
C VAL A 51 9.19 -12.59 2.20
N THR A 52 8.52 -11.54 1.77
CA THR A 52 7.15 -11.56 1.25
C THR A 52 7.07 -11.01 -0.18
N ASN A 53 8.15 -10.41 -0.66
CA ASN A 53 8.26 -9.92 -2.03
C ASN A 53 8.22 -11.04 -3.08
N LEU A 54 7.57 -10.74 -4.20
CA LEU A 54 7.55 -11.61 -5.38
C LEU A 54 8.58 -11.12 -6.39
N LYS A 55 9.14 -12.05 -7.17
CA LYS A 55 9.85 -11.72 -8.40
C LYS A 55 8.93 -10.96 -9.36
N THR A 56 9.45 -10.48 -10.49
CA THR A 56 8.63 -9.82 -11.52
C THR A 56 7.41 -10.69 -11.87
N VAL A 57 6.22 -10.14 -11.64
CA VAL A 57 4.95 -10.82 -11.83
C VAL A 57 4.54 -10.75 -13.29
N GLN A 58 3.99 -11.84 -13.81
CA GLN A 58 3.32 -11.90 -15.11
C GLN A 58 1.84 -12.19 -14.87
N LEU A 59 1.00 -11.65 -15.76
CA LEU A 59 -0.40 -12.07 -15.86
C LEU A 59 -0.47 -13.57 -16.14
N PRO A 60 -1.49 -14.29 -15.63
CA PRO A 60 -1.80 -15.63 -16.11
C PRO A 60 -1.95 -15.62 -17.63
N GLU A 61 -1.45 -16.65 -18.29
CA GLU A 61 -1.42 -16.73 -19.76
C GLU A 61 -2.83 -16.57 -20.35
N GLN A 62 -3.82 -17.24 -19.75
CA GLN A 62 -5.23 -17.18 -20.16
C GLN A 62 -5.77 -15.75 -20.08
N LEU A 63 -5.49 -15.04 -18.97
CA LEU A 63 -5.92 -13.65 -18.79
C LEU A 63 -5.24 -12.72 -19.79
N GLN A 64 -3.95 -12.93 -20.07
CA GLN A 64 -3.20 -12.14 -21.03
C GLN A 64 -3.77 -12.31 -22.44
N LEU A 65 -4.02 -13.56 -22.87
CA LEU A 65 -4.59 -13.88 -24.17
C LEU A 65 -6.01 -13.33 -24.32
N ALA A 66 -6.84 -13.45 -23.27
CA ALA A 66 -8.19 -12.88 -23.24
C ALA A 66 -8.16 -11.37 -23.45
N ALA A 67 -7.32 -10.65 -22.70
CA ALA A 67 -7.18 -9.21 -22.82
C ALA A 67 -6.71 -8.79 -24.22
N GLN A 68 -5.72 -9.49 -24.81
CA GLN A 68 -5.28 -9.22 -26.18
C GLN A 68 -6.39 -9.46 -27.21
N SER A 69 -7.13 -10.55 -27.08
CA SER A 69 -8.26 -10.90 -27.96
C SER A 69 -9.38 -9.86 -27.91
N ILE A 70 -9.71 -9.34 -26.72
CA ILE A 70 -10.70 -8.27 -26.56
C ILE A 70 -10.21 -6.98 -27.23
N LEU A 71 -8.96 -6.58 -26.99
CA LEU A 71 -8.39 -5.37 -27.56
C LEU A 71 -8.29 -5.40 -29.09
N GLN A 72 -7.96 -6.56 -29.66
CA GLN A 72 -7.89 -6.74 -31.10
C GLN A 72 -9.25 -6.56 -31.78
N ARG A 73 -10.35 -6.92 -31.12
CA ARG A 73 -11.72 -6.80 -31.66
C ARG A 73 -12.29 -5.39 -31.57
N ALA A 74 -11.92 -4.63 -30.55
CA ALA A 74 -12.53 -3.33 -30.28
C ALA A 74 -11.99 -2.17 -31.13
N ASP A 75 -10.84 -2.34 -31.81
CA ASP A 75 -10.19 -1.33 -32.67
C ASP A 75 -10.16 0.10 -32.07
N VAL A 76 -9.63 0.22 -30.85
CA VAL A 76 -9.65 1.49 -30.11
C VAL A 76 -8.51 2.42 -30.56
N LYS A 77 -8.87 3.58 -31.11
CA LYS A 77 -7.91 4.63 -31.50
C LYS A 77 -7.11 5.18 -30.31
N SER A 78 -5.82 5.39 -30.53
CA SER A 78 -4.89 5.99 -29.56
C SER A 78 -4.88 5.34 -28.17
N LEU A 79 -5.17 4.04 -28.11
CA LEU A 79 -5.37 3.30 -26.86
C LEU A 79 -4.22 3.46 -25.85
N THR A 80 -2.97 3.34 -26.30
CA THR A 80 -1.78 3.49 -25.44
C THR A 80 -1.68 4.88 -24.82
N GLU A 81 -1.92 5.94 -25.61
CA GLU A 81 -1.89 7.32 -25.11
C GLU A 81 -3.02 7.58 -24.11
N ARG A 82 -4.23 7.10 -24.43
CA ARG A 82 -5.39 7.19 -23.54
C ARG A 82 -5.16 6.45 -22.23
N ALA A 83 -4.55 5.26 -22.28
CA ALA A 83 -4.21 4.47 -21.10
C ALA A 83 -3.17 5.17 -20.22
N GLN A 84 -2.13 5.77 -20.82
CA GLN A 84 -1.13 6.55 -20.08
C GLN A 84 -1.76 7.78 -19.40
N LYS A 85 -2.64 8.51 -20.12
CA LYS A 85 -3.39 9.64 -19.57
C LYS A 85 -4.27 9.21 -18.40
N LEU A 86 -4.99 8.10 -18.54
CA LEU A 86 -5.82 7.55 -17.48
C LEU A 86 -4.99 7.11 -16.26
N SER A 87 -3.88 6.41 -16.48
CA SER A 87 -2.95 6.01 -15.40
C SER A 87 -2.44 7.21 -14.60
N ASN A 88 -2.00 8.27 -15.30
CA ASN A 88 -1.59 9.53 -14.66
C ASN A 88 -2.73 10.22 -13.90
N PHE A 89 -3.94 10.19 -14.45
CA PHE A 89 -5.13 10.73 -13.80
C PHE A 89 -5.46 9.98 -12.50
N LEU A 90 -5.52 8.64 -12.54
CA LEU A 90 -5.78 7.81 -11.37
C LEU A 90 -4.70 7.98 -10.30
N TRP A 91 -3.43 8.11 -10.71
CA TRP A 91 -2.30 8.36 -9.79
C TRP A 91 -2.35 9.75 -9.13
N SER A 92 -2.79 10.77 -9.86
CA SER A 92 -2.84 12.16 -9.38
C SER A 92 -4.12 12.51 -8.62
N ARG A 93 -5.09 11.59 -8.59
CA ARG A 93 -6.41 11.81 -7.98
C ARG A 93 -6.31 12.22 -6.52
N LYS A 94 -7.16 13.19 -6.17
CA LYS A 94 -7.29 13.74 -4.81
C LYS A 94 -8.68 13.47 -4.25
N ARG A 95 -8.76 13.35 -2.93
CA ARG A 95 -10.04 13.29 -2.21
C ARG A 95 -10.76 14.62 -2.33
N VAL A 96 -12.09 14.59 -2.21
CA VAL A 96 -12.88 15.83 -2.12
C VAL A 96 -12.47 16.56 -0.86
N ILE A 97 -12.15 17.84 -1.01
CA ILE A 97 -11.89 18.76 0.10
C ILE A 97 -13.19 19.50 0.41
N GLU A 98 -13.53 19.63 1.69
CA GLU A 98 -14.70 20.40 2.08
C GLU A 98 -14.53 21.89 1.73
N SER A 99 -15.64 22.57 1.46
CA SER A 99 -15.59 24.00 1.10
C SER A 99 -15.00 24.88 2.21
N SER A 100 -15.11 24.46 3.47
CA SER A 100 -14.48 25.07 4.65
C SER A 100 -12.95 24.97 4.59
N GLN A 101 -12.43 23.76 4.42
CA GLN A 101 -11.00 23.46 4.31
C GLN A 101 -10.37 24.11 3.07
N LEU A 102 -11.12 24.16 1.96
CA LEU A 102 -10.67 24.85 0.75
C LEU A 102 -10.51 26.35 0.99
N ARG A 103 -11.45 26.98 1.71
CA ARG A 103 -11.37 28.40 2.10
C ARG A 103 -10.20 28.66 3.04
N GLU A 104 -10.00 27.81 4.05
CA GLU A 104 -8.86 27.91 4.97
C GLU A 104 -7.53 27.86 4.22
N LYS A 105 -7.39 26.90 3.30
CA LYS A 105 -6.19 26.79 2.46
C LYS A 105 -6.00 27.99 1.55
N ALA A 106 -7.08 28.57 1.02
CA ALA A 106 -7.02 29.80 0.24
C ALA A 106 -6.45 30.96 1.05
N ILE A 107 -6.92 31.15 2.29
CA ILE A 107 -6.44 32.20 3.22
C ILE A 107 -4.94 32.01 3.53
N ILE A 108 -4.50 30.78 3.78
CA ILE A 108 -3.08 30.48 4.05
C ILE A 108 -2.20 30.81 2.83
N LEU A 109 -2.65 30.44 1.63
CA LEU A 109 -1.93 30.74 0.38
C LEU A 109 -1.88 32.24 0.09
N GLU A 110 -2.98 32.95 0.33
CA GLU A 110 -3.05 34.40 0.17
C GLU A 110 -2.05 35.11 1.08
N ARG A 111 -2.00 34.75 2.38
CA ARG A 111 -1.01 35.28 3.32
C ARG A 111 0.42 35.00 2.86
N LYS A 112 0.71 33.76 2.45
CA LYS A 112 2.03 33.37 1.95
C LYS A 112 2.45 34.20 0.73
N PHE A 113 1.56 34.37 -0.26
CA PHE A 113 1.88 35.12 -1.47
C PHE A 113 1.98 36.63 -1.21
N LEU A 114 1.20 37.18 -0.26
CA LEU A 114 1.37 38.57 0.21
C LEU A 114 2.75 38.78 0.83
N GLU A 115 3.22 37.86 1.68
CA GLU A 115 4.55 37.92 2.31
C GLU A 115 5.68 37.82 1.27
N GLU A 116 5.55 36.94 0.27
CA GLU A 116 6.51 36.81 -0.83
C GLU A 116 6.62 38.10 -1.66
N GLU A 117 5.52 38.81 -1.90
CA GLU A 117 5.50 40.06 -2.67
C GLU A 117 6.01 41.27 -1.86
N ARG A 118 5.72 41.33 -0.55
CA ARG A 118 6.26 42.37 0.33
C ARG A 118 7.78 42.35 0.41
N ASN A 119 8.39 41.18 0.28
CA ASN A 119 9.85 41.04 0.24
C ASN A 119 10.46 41.51 -1.09
N VAL A 120 9.66 41.81 -2.11
CA VAL A 120 10.11 42.17 -3.47
C VAL A 120 9.86 43.64 -3.78
N SER A 121 8.90 44.30 -3.13
CA SER A 121 8.50 45.67 -3.46
C SER A 121 8.34 46.53 -2.21
N GLU A 122 9.29 47.44 -1.98
CA GLU A 122 9.24 48.40 -0.87
C GLU A 122 8.55 49.74 -1.22
N ASN A 123 8.29 50.09 -2.50
CA ASN A 123 8.06 51.50 -2.84
C ASN A 123 7.07 51.83 -3.98
N ASP A 124 5.94 51.12 -4.15
CA ASP A 124 4.83 51.68 -4.95
C ASP A 124 3.45 51.04 -4.65
N ILE A 125 2.36 51.82 -4.78
CA ILE A 125 0.99 51.31 -4.63
C ILE A 125 0.63 50.51 -5.89
N ASP A 126 0.92 49.21 -5.89
CA ASP A 126 0.51 48.32 -7.00
C ASP A 126 -0.98 47.97 -6.90
N HIS A 127 -1.82 48.72 -7.63
CA HIS A 127 -3.25 48.45 -7.76
C HIS A 127 -3.58 47.06 -8.35
N ASN A 128 -2.63 46.38 -9.00
CA ASN A 128 -2.82 45.04 -9.56
C ASN A 128 -2.35 43.91 -8.62
N LEU A 129 -1.80 44.24 -7.46
CA LEU A 129 -1.24 43.26 -6.52
C LEU A 129 -2.30 42.23 -6.08
N GLU A 130 -3.49 42.69 -5.70
CA GLU A 130 -4.58 41.83 -5.25
C GLU A 130 -5.01 40.84 -6.36
N ALA A 131 -5.19 41.32 -7.59
CA ALA A 131 -5.55 40.49 -8.73
C ALA A 131 -4.47 39.43 -9.05
N ARG A 132 -3.18 39.81 -8.95
CA ARG A 132 -2.04 38.90 -9.11
C ARG A 132 -2.03 37.82 -8.04
N ILE A 133 -2.21 38.19 -6.78
CA ILE A 133 -2.24 37.26 -5.64
C ILE A 133 -3.42 36.31 -5.77
N ARG A 134 -4.62 36.82 -6.06
CA ARG A 134 -5.80 35.99 -6.33
C ARG A 134 -5.56 34.99 -7.45
N LYS A 135 -4.92 35.40 -8.55
CA LYS A 135 -4.56 34.50 -9.66
C LYS A 135 -3.56 33.42 -9.21
N LYS A 136 -2.55 33.77 -8.41
CA LYS A 136 -1.59 32.81 -7.82
C LYS A 136 -2.28 31.81 -6.89
N VAL A 137 -3.14 32.28 -5.97
CA VAL A 137 -3.94 31.45 -5.07
C VAL A 137 -4.81 30.47 -5.86
N LEU A 138 -5.60 30.94 -6.82
CA LEU A 138 -6.47 30.08 -7.64
C LEU A 138 -5.69 29.08 -8.50
N SER A 139 -4.51 29.45 -8.99
CA SER A 139 -3.63 28.54 -9.72
C SER A 139 -3.11 27.42 -8.80
N GLU A 140 -2.61 27.80 -7.61
CA GLU A 140 -2.06 26.86 -6.64
C GLU A 140 -3.15 25.96 -6.03
N LEU A 141 -4.35 26.48 -5.79
CA LEU A 141 -5.51 25.68 -5.38
C LEU A 141 -5.88 24.68 -6.46
N ARG A 142 -6.02 25.08 -7.73
CA ARG A 142 -6.31 24.13 -8.83
C ARG A 142 -5.25 23.02 -8.90
N ARG A 143 -3.97 23.38 -8.78
CA ARG A 143 -2.85 22.44 -8.81
C ARG A 143 -2.82 21.48 -7.61
N THR A 144 -3.29 21.90 -6.44
CA THR A 144 -3.09 21.16 -5.18
C THR A 144 -4.36 20.61 -4.53
N THR A 145 -5.56 21.05 -4.96
CA THR A 145 -6.84 20.69 -4.32
C THR A 145 -7.89 20.12 -5.26
N TYR A 146 -7.67 20.08 -6.58
CA TYR A 146 -8.73 19.71 -7.50
C TYR A 146 -8.26 18.86 -8.68
N HIS A 147 -8.43 17.53 -8.56
CA HIS A 147 -8.49 16.60 -9.70
C HIS A 147 -9.43 15.43 -9.37
N ARG A 148 -10.67 15.71 -8.97
CA ARG A 148 -11.70 14.67 -8.89
C ARG A 148 -12.79 14.93 -9.93
N ALA A 149 -12.69 14.23 -11.04
CA ALA A 149 -13.83 13.97 -11.91
C ALA A 149 -14.38 12.59 -11.56
N ALA A 150 -15.71 12.44 -11.52
CA ALA A 150 -16.33 11.12 -11.47
C ALA A 150 -16.07 10.43 -12.81
N LEU A 151 -15.50 9.22 -12.78
CA LEU A 151 -15.33 8.40 -13.97
C LEU A 151 -16.55 7.51 -14.11
N ARG A 152 -17.16 7.51 -15.29
CA ARG A 152 -18.19 6.54 -15.66
C ARG A 152 -17.51 5.47 -16.52
N TYR A 153 -17.28 4.31 -15.93
CA TYR A 153 -16.68 3.16 -16.62
C TYR A 153 -17.69 2.52 -17.56
N ASN A 154 -17.81 3.06 -18.77
CA ASN A 154 -18.51 2.43 -19.88
C ASN A 154 -17.57 1.46 -20.63
N GLU A 155 -18.08 0.79 -21.66
CA GLU A 155 -17.32 -0.17 -22.49
C GLU A 155 -15.97 0.41 -22.96
N ASP A 156 -15.97 1.58 -23.61
CA ASP A 156 -14.76 2.22 -24.14
C ASP A 156 -13.75 2.60 -23.04
N LEU A 157 -14.19 3.21 -21.93
CA LEU A 157 -13.30 3.52 -20.82
C LEU A 157 -12.80 2.25 -20.12
N GLY A 158 -13.60 1.18 -20.09
CA GLY A 158 -13.23 -0.13 -19.58
C GLY A 158 -12.02 -0.72 -20.33
N LEU A 159 -12.01 -0.61 -21.67
CA LEU A 159 -10.86 -1.05 -22.49
C LEU A 159 -9.60 -0.22 -22.22
N VAL A 160 -9.74 1.10 -22.09
CA VAL A 160 -8.62 1.98 -21.70
C VAL A 160 -8.11 1.65 -20.30
N TYR A 161 -9.02 1.38 -19.35
CA TYR A 161 -8.68 0.99 -17.99
C TYR A 161 -7.98 -0.36 -17.94
N MET A 162 -8.41 -1.32 -18.77
CA MET A 162 -7.76 -2.63 -18.92
C MET A 162 -6.29 -2.48 -19.30
N VAL A 163 -5.97 -1.69 -20.33
CA VAL A 163 -4.57 -1.43 -20.70
C VAL A 163 -3.82 -0.70 -19.58
N ALA A 164 -4.46 0.28 -18.95
CA ALA A 164 -3.80 1.13 -17.94
C ALA A 164 -3.51 0.40 -16.63
N ARG A 165 -4.35 -0.57 -16.22
CA ARG A 165 -4.38 -1.07 -14.83
C ARG A 165 -4.42 -2.59 -14.68
N LEU A 166 -4.70 -3.39 -15.70
CA LEU A 166 -4.85 -4.86 -15.55
C LEU A 166 -3.60 -5.50 -14.92
N ALA A 167 -2.44 -5.31 -15.55
CA ALA A 167 -1.19 -5.94 -15.12
C ALA A 167 -0.66 -5.41 -13.77
N GLY A 168 -0.65 -4.08 -13.61
CA GLY A 168 -0.22 -3.44 -12.36
C GLY A 168 -1.16 -3.76 -11.20
N GLY A 169 -2.47 -3.67 -11.42
CA GLY A 169 -3.49 -4.00 -10.43
C GLY A 169 -3.40 -5.45 -9.96
N TYR A 170 -3.31 -6.39 -10.90
CA TYR A 170 -3.08 -7.81 -10.59
C TYR A 170 -1.80 -8.01 -9.76
N ALA A 171 -0.69 -7.38 -10.13
CA ALA A 171 0.58 -7.52 -9.42
C ALA A 171 0.51 -6.98 -7.98
N ALA A 172 -0.14 -5.83 -7.76
CA ALA A 172 -0.32 -5.27 -6.42
C ALA A 172 -1.19 -6.16 -5.53
N VAL A 173 -2.32 -6.65 -6.04
CA VAL A 173 -3.23 -7.52 -5.28
C VAL A 173 -2.55 -8.85 -4.97
N LEU A 174 -1.89 -9.47 -5.97
CA LEU A 174 -1.13 -10.71 -5.75
C LEU A 174 -0.03 -10.52 -4.69
N ARG A 175 0.68 -9.39 -4.71
CA ARG A 175 1.72 -9.08 -3.71
C ARG A 175 1.13 -8.90 -2.31
N ALA A 176 -0.04 -8.29 -2.17
CA ALA A 176 -0.74 -8.17 -0.89
C ALA A 176 -1.22 -9.54 -0.39
N LEU A 177 -1.89 -10.34 -1.24
CA LEU A 177 -2.38 -11.67 -0.86
C LEU A 177 -1.25 -12.67 -0.55
N ASN A 178 -0.10 -12.55 -1.23
CA ASN A 178 1.08 -13.37 -0.94
C ASN A 178 1.61 -13.16 0.49
N GLU A 179 1.35 -12.01 1.10
CA GLU A 179 1.66 -11.77 2.51
C GLU A 179 0.93 -12.78 3.42
N ILE A 180 -0.36 -13.02 3.18
CA ILE A 180 -1.18 -14.02 3.90
C ILE A 180 -0.66 -15.41 3.59
N LYS A 181 -0.53 -15.77 2.30
CA LYS A 181 -0.07 -17.10 1.87
C LYS A 181 1.27 -17.50 2.50
N LYS A 182 2.16 -16.53 2.75
CA LYS A 182 3.48 -16.75 3.35
C LYS A 182 3.46 -16.85 4.87
N ARG A 183 2.71 -15.96 5.53
CA ARG A 183 2.73 -15.83 7.00
C ARG A 183 1.67 -16.67 7.71
N ASP A 184 0.62 -17.06 7.00
CA ASP A 184 -0.43 -17.96 7.47
C ASP A 184 -0.64 -19.10 6.46
N PRO A 185 0.30 -20.07 6.40
CA PRO A 185 0.22 -21.18 5.44
C PRO A 185 -0.95 -22.13 5.70
N LEU A 186 -1.59 -22.04 6.88
CA LEU A 186 -2.78 -22.83 7.24
C LEU A 186 -4.08 -22.21 6.72
N PHE A 187 -4.04 -20.96 6.23
CA PHE A 187 -5.21 -20.31 5.67
C PHE A 187 -5.59 -20.89 4.30
N VAL A 188 -6.77 -21.49 4.24
CA VAL A 188 -7.36 -22.14 3.06
C VAL A 188 -8.78 -21.60 2.85
N PRO A 189 -8.96 -20.48 2.14
CA PRO A 189 -10.28 -19.88 1.92
C PRO A 189 -11.12 -20.71 0.95
N TYR A 190 -12.42 -20.77 1.21
CA TYR A 190 -13.43 -21.39 0.34
C TYR A 190 -14.23 -20.35 -0.44
N SER A 191 -14.35 -19.12 0.08
CA SER A 191 -15.16 -18.06 -0.49
C SER A 191 -14.40 -16.72 -0.61
N LEU A 192 -14.59 -16.01 -1.73
CA LEU A 192 -14.03 -14.68 -1.99
C LEU A 192 -15.14 -13.67 -2.29
N LEU A 193 -15.07 -12.48 -1.68
CA LEU A 193 -15.77 -11.28 -2.12
C LEU A 193 -14.76 -10.25 -2.65
N ASP A 194 -14.89 -9.85 -3.91
CA ASP A 194 -14.07 -8.80 -4.53
C ASP A 194 -14.92 -7.55 -4.77
N PHE A 195 -14.74 -6.52 -3.94
CA PHE A 195 -15.52 -5.27 -3.97
C PHE A 195 -14.85 -4.17 -4.79
N GLY A 196 -15.62 -3.59 -5.72
CA GLY A 196 -15.10 -2.78 -6.81
C GLY A 196 -14.20 -3.65 -7.70
N SER A 197 -14.69 -4.84 -8.05
CA SER A 197 -13.87 -5.88 -8.70
C SER A 197 -13.27 -5.42 -10.03
N GLY A 198 -13.89 -4.45 -10.72
CA GLY A 198 -13.43 -3.93 -11.98
C GLY A 198 -13.20 -5.04 -12.99
N LEU A 199 -11.94 -5.28 -13.35
CA LEU A 199 -11.49 -6.32 -14.29
C LEU A 199 -11.39 -7.72 -13.66
N GLY A 200 -11.82 -7.91 -12.42
CA GLY A 200 -11.72 -9.17 -11.67
C GLY A 200 -10.29 -9.50 -11.20
N THR A 201 -9.40 -8.50 -11.06
CA THR A 201 -8.00 -8.77 -10.72
C THR A 201 -7.81 -9.45 -9.35
N GLY A 202 -8.70 -9.19 -8.39
CA GLY A 202 -8.68 -9.85 -7.09
C GLY A 202 -8.99 -11.34 -7.21
N THR A 203 -10.02 -11.68 -7.99
CA THR A 203 -10.35 -13.07 -8.36
C THR A 203 -9.17 -13.81 -8.99
N TRP A 204 -8.51 -13.23 -10.00
CA TRP A 204 -7.34 -13.87 -10.64
C TRP A 204 -6.15 -14.03 -9.69
N ALA A 205 -5.88 -13.03 -8.84
CA ALA A 205 -4.79 -13.09 -7.88
C ALA A 205 -5.05 -14.12 -6.78
N ALA A 206 -6.28 -14.19 -6.27
CA ALA A 206 -6.69 -15.18 -5.27
C ALA A 206 -6.68 -16.61 -5.84
N HIS A 207 -7.21 -16.80 -7.06
CA HIS A 207 -7.20 -18.09 -7.74
C HIS A 207 -5.78 -18.62 -7.98
N ARG A 208 -4.80 -17.76 -8.27
CA ARG A 208 -3.40 -18.18 -8.37
C ARG A 208 -2.83 -18.77 -7.06
N LEU A 209 -3.30 -18.32 -5.90
CA LEU A 209 -2.77 -18.72 -4.59
C LEU A 209 -3.58 -19.84 -3.92
N TRP A 210 -4.88 -19.93 -4.23
CA TRP A 210 -5.84 -20.82 -3.57
C TRP A 210 -6.90 -21.40 -4.54
N GLY A 211 -6.59 -21.51 -5.83
CA GLY A 211 -7.54 -22.03 -6.84
C GLY A 211 -8.04 -23.45 -6.58
N ASP A 212 -7.30 -24.25 -5.81
CA ASP A 212 -7.72 -25.59 -5.41
C ASP A 212 -8.82 -25.58 -4.32
N SER A 213 -8.80 -24.59 -3.42
CA SER A 213 -9.71 -24.52 -2.28
C SER A 213 -10.90 -23.58 -2.50
N LEU A 214 -10.69 -22.44 -3.16
CA LEU A 214 -11.73 -21.48 -3.46
C LEU A 214 -12.79 -22.12 -4.35
N LYS A 215 -14.03 -22.12 -3.87
CA LYS A 215 -15.20 -22.65 -4.58
C LYS A 215 -16.09 -21.53 -5.08
N GLU A 216 -16.26 -20.46 -4.32
CA GLU A 216 -17.14 -19.36 -4.72
C GLU A 216 -16.38 -18.03 -4.81
N TYR A 217 -16.61 -17.31 -5.90
CA TYR A 217 -16.11 -15.95 -6.11
C TYR A 217 -17.29 -15.02 -6.38
N VAL A 218 -17.45 -14.00 -5.56
CA VAL A 218 -18.45 -12.94 -5.75
C VAL A 218 -17.75 -11.63 -6.09
N CYS A 219 -17.86 -11.22 -7.34
CA CYS A 219 -17.35 -9.95 -7.85
C CYS A 219 -18.46 -8.89 -7.77
N VAL A 220 -18.19 -7.77 -7.12
CA VAL A 220 -19.16 -6.66 -7.00
C VAL A 220 -18.57 -5.40 -7.63
N ASP A 221 -19.18 -4.93 -8.72
CA ASP A 221 -18.84 -3.64 -9.32
C ASP A 221 -20.10 -2.88 -9.75
N SER A 222 -20.19 -1.60 -9.39
CA SER A 222 -21.32 -0.74 -9.75
C SER A 222 -21.52 -0.61 -11.27
N SER A 223 -20.46 -0.73 -12.07
CA SER A 223 -20.55 -0.68 -13.54
C SER A 223 -20.91 -2.05 -14.12
N GLY A 224 -22.05 -2.10 -14.82
CA GLY A 224 -22.43 -3.26 -15.62
C GLY A 224 -21.40 -3.56 -16.72
N ASP A 225 -20.89 -2.53 -17.38
CA ASP A 225 -19.89 -2.67 -18.46
C ASP A 225 -18.57 -3.28 -17.95
N MET A 226 -18.14 -2.92 -16.73
CA MET A 226 -16.96 -3.52 -16.10
C MET A 226 -17.19 -4.99 -15.75
N ASN A 227 -18.37 -5.33 -15.25
CA ASN A 227 -18.73 -6.74 -14.99
C ASN A 227 -18.71 -7.57 -16.28
N THR A 228 -19.31 -7.06 -17.37
CA THR A 228 -19.26 -7.71 -18.69
C THR A 228 -17.82 -7.88 -19.19
N LEU A 229 -16.98 -6.85 -19.06
CA LEU A 229 -15.57 -6.94 -19.46
C LEU A 229 -14.79 -7.98 -18.62
N ALA A 230 -15.03 -8.03 -17.31
CA ALA A 230 -14.41 -9.02 -16.43
C ALA A 230 -14.87 -10.45 -16.73
N GLU A 231 -16.14 -10.64 -17.08
CA GLU A 231 -16.68 -11.92 -17.53
C GLU A 231 -16.02 -12.37 -18.84
N GLN A 232 -15.89 -11.46 -19.82
CA GLN A 232 -15.16 -11.76 -21.07
C GLN A 232 -13.69 -12.15 -20.82
N LEU A 233 -13.03 -11.54 -19.83
CA LEU A 233 -11.67 -11.91 -19.44
C LEU A 233 -11.58 -13.34 -18.86
N LEU A 234 -12.64 -13.82 -18.17
CA LEU A 234 -12.71 -15.20 -17.68
C LEU A 234 -13.00 -16.22 -18.78
N LEU A 235 -13.72 -15.83 -19.83
CA LEU A 235 -14.13 -16.70 -20.94
C LEU A 235 -13.08 -16.78 -22.06
N GLU A 236 -11.81 -16.47 -21.76
CA GLU A 236 -10.72 -16.40 -22.75
C GLU A 236 -11.07 -15.50 -23.96
N GLY A 237 -11.89 -14.47 -23.72
CA GLY A 237 -12.40 -13.55 -24.73
C GLY A 237 -13.58 -14.07 -25.55
N SER A 238 -14.05 -15.31 -25.42
CA SER A 238 -15.14 -15.86 -26.23
C SER A 238 -16.27 -16.41 -25.37
N GLU A 239 -17.50 -15.94 -25.58
CA GLU A 239 -18.69 -16.41 -24.87
C GLU A 239 -18.97 -17.92 -25.01
N ARG A 240 -18.31 -18.58 -25.97
CA ARG A 240 -18.45 -20.03 -26.21
C ARG A 240 -17.51 -20.89 -25.37
N ASN A 241 -16.51 -20.29 -24.72
CA ASN A 241 -15.53 -21.03 -23.96
C ASN A 241 -16.04 -21.30 -22.54
N ASN A 242 -15.57 -22.39 -21.93
CA ASN A 242 -15.76 -22.57 -20.51
C ASN A 242 -14.92 -21.53 -19.76
N PRO A 243 -15.45 -20.92 -18.68
CA PRO A 243 -14.69 -19.95 -17.92
C PRO A 243 -13.44 -20.59 -17.32
N THR A 244 -12.30 -19.92 -17.44
CA THR A 244 -11.01 -20.37 -16.87
C THR A 244 -11.13 -20.61 -15.37
N ILE A 245 -11.89 -19.76 -14.68
CA ILE A 245 -12.23 -19.90 -13.26
C ILE A 245 -13.73 -20.15 -13.14
N LYS A 246 -14.12 -21.29 -12.59
CA LYS A 246 -15.53 -21.67 -12.41
C LYS A 246 -16.14 -20.95 -11.20
N GLN A 247 -17.47 -20.85 -11.17
CA GLN A 247 -18.24 -20.34 -10.04
C GLN A 247 -17.88 -18.89 -9.63
N VAL A 248 -17.66 -18.04 -10.65
CA VAL A 248 -17.53 -16.60 -10.48
C VAL A 248 -18.87 -15.92 -10.78
N TYR A 249 -19.36 -15.12 -9.84
CA TYR A 249 -20.63 -14.43 -9.92
C TYR A 249 -20.42 -12.93 -9.90
N PHE A 250 -20.89 -12.24 -10.94
CA PHE A 250 -20.84 -10.78 -11.03
C PHE A 250 -22.14 -10.14 -10.55
N ARG A 251 -22.04 -9.08 -9.74
CA ARG A 251 -23.20 -8.34 -9.21
C ARG A 251 -22.90 -6.84 -9.16
N GLN A 252 -23.94 -6.03 -9.27
CA GLN A 252 -23.80 -4.57 -9.11
C GLN A 252 -23.88 -4.09 -7.67
N PHE A 253 -24.41 -4.92 -6.77
CA PHE A 253 -24.66 -4.57 -5.38
C PHE A 253 -24.12 -5.63 -4.43
N LEU A 254 -23.64 -5.18 -3.27
CA LEU A 254 -23.24 -6.07 -2.18
C LEU A 254 -24.45 -6.91 -1.71
N PRO A 255 -24.25 -8.16 -1.25
CA PRO A 255 -25.34 -8.94 -0.71
C PRO A 255 -25.96 -8.24 0.50
N VAL A 256 -27.28 -8.08 0.54
CA VAL A 256 -27.99 -7.31 1.57
C VAL A 256 -27.86 -7.95 2.96
N SER A 257 -27.91 -9.28 3.03
CA SER A 257 -27.89 -10.00 4.31
C SER A 257 -26.57 -9.78 5.05
N PRO A 258 -26.62 -9.33 6.32
CA PRO A 258 -25.41 -9.14 7.12
C PRO A 258 -24.85 -10.47 7.65
N LYS A 259 -25.61 -11.58 7.55
CA LYS A 259 -25.19 -12.92 8.00
C LYS A 259 -24.21 -13.61 7.05
N VAL A 260 -24.19 -13.22 5.79
CA VAL A 260 -23.29 -13.83 4.79
C VAL A 260 -21.90 -13.25 4.98
N GLN A 261 -20.94 -14.11 5.33
CA GLN A 261 -19.53 -13.78 5.42
C GLN A 261 -18.72 -14.57 4.38
N PHE A 262 -17.58 -14.01 3.98
CA PHE A 262 -16.62 -14.60 3.05
C PHE A 262 -15.27 -14.75 3.76
N ASP A 263 -14.56 -15.85 3.51
CA ASP A 263 -13.26 -16.11 4.14
C ASP A 263 -12.24 -15.02 3.79
N LEU A 264 -12.26 -14.59 2.53
CA LEU A 264 -11.42 -13.51 2.04
C LEU A 264 -12.29 -12.41 1.41
N VAL A 265 -12.12 -11.18 1.86
CA VAL A 265 -12.72 -9.99 1.26
C VAL A 265 -11.62 -9.10 0.73
N VAL A 266 -11.71 -8.68 -0.54
CA VAL A 266 -10.74 -7.81 -1.21
C VAL A 266 -11.46 -6.54 -1.67
N ALA A 267 -10.81 -5.39 -1.49
CA ALA A 267 -11.20 -4.13 -2.12
C ALA A 267 -9.94 -3.45 -2.65
N ALA A 268 -9.73 -3.53 -3.96
CA ALA A 268 -8.51 -3.06 -4.61
C ALA A 268 -8.78 -1.86 -5.52
N PHE A 269 -8.18 -0.72 -5.18
CA PHE A 269 -8.28 0.55 -5.91
C PHE A 269 -9.72 1.08 -6.02
N SER A 270 -10.61 0.66 -5.12
CA SER A 270 -12.03 0.99 -5.14
C SER A 270 -12.44 1.99 -4.05
N LEU A 271 -11.69 2.11 -2.95
CA LEU A 271 -12.02 3.07 -1.89
C LEU A 271 -11.73 4.51 -2.32
N SER A 272 -10.73 4.72 -3.16
CA SER A 272 -10.44 6.02 -3.77
C SER A 272 -11.47 6.48 -4.80
N GLU A 273 -12.31 5.58 -5.31
CA GLU A 273 -13.44 5.90 -6.20
C GLU A 273 -14.64 6.51 -5.43
N LEU A 274 -14.76 6.25 -4.13
CA LEU A 274 -15.86 6.72 -3.27
C LEU A 274 -15.71 8.20 -2.85
N ALA A 275 -16.79 8.96 -2.98
CA ALA A 275 -16.80 10.42 -2.99
C ALA A 275 -16.38 11.03 -1.64
N THR A 276 -17.11 10.65 -0.61
CA THR A 276 -17.04 11.26 0.72
C THR A 276 -16.34 10.33 1.71
N LEU A 277 -15.93 10.88 2.85
CA LEU A 277 -15.42 10.08 3.95
C LEU A 277 -16.50 9.12 4.47
N ASP A 278 -17.73 9.61 4.66
CA ASP A 278 -18.84 8.81 5.19
C ASP A 278 -19.17 7.61 4.32
N GLU A 279 -19.21 7.80 2.99
CA GLU A 279 -19.41 6.70 2.04
C GLU A 279 -18.31 5.64 2.16
N ARG A 280 -17.04 6.07 2.23
CA ARG A 280 -15.90 5.15 2.45
C ARG A 280 -16.07 4.38 3.75
N LEU A 281 -16.36 5.05 4.86
CA LEU A 281 -16.46 4.41 6.18
C LEU A 281 -17.64 3.44 6.27
N ASN A 282 -18.77 3.75 5.62
CA ASN A 282 -19.92 2.88 5.53
C ASN A 282 -19.63 1.61 4.72
N VAL A 283 -18.95 1.76 3.58
CA VAL A 283 -18.48 0.62 2.77
C VAL A 283 -17.48 -0.21 3.57
N ILE A 284 -16.47 0.39 4.19
CA ILE A 284 -15.45 -0.32 4.99
C ILE A 284 -16.10 -1.13 6.11
N SER A 285 -17.04 -0.54 6.85
CA SER A 285 -17.77 -1.23 7.93
C SER A 285 -18.61 -2.40 7.39
N THR A 286 -19.21 -2.23 6.21
CA THR A 286 -19.97 -3.30 5.55
C THR A 286 -19.06 -4.43 5.07
N LEU A 287 -17.92 -4.11 4.46
CA LEU A 287 -16.93 -5.11 4.05
C LEU A 287 -16.37 -5.87 5.24
N TRP A 288 -16.11 -5.20 6.36
CA TRP A 288 -15.65 -5.86 7.59
C TRP A 288 -16.68 -6.83 8.16
N ARG A 289 -17.98 -6.48 8.17
CA ARG A 289 -19.06 -7.41 8.55
C ARG A 289 -19.14 -8.63 7.64
N LYS A 290 -18.86 -8.43 6.34
CA LYS A 290 -18.77 -9.48 5.33
C LYS A 290 -17.52 -10.36 5.44
N THR A 291 -16.54 -9.99 6.27
CA THR A 291 -15.29 -10.74 6.42
C THR A 291 -15.41 -11.80 7.52
N ASN A 292 -15.17 -13.06 7.17
CA ASN A 292 -15.01 -14.15 8.11
C ASN A 292 -13.56 -14.25 8.63
N SER A 293 -12.56 -14.16 7.75
CA SER A 293 -11.14 -14.27 8.15
C SER A 293 -10.31 -13.03 7.83
N TYR A 294 -10.13 -12.70 6.54
CA TYR A 294 -9.23 -11.62 6.11
C TYR A 294 -9.93 -10.56 5.25
N LEU A 295 -9.73 -9.29 5.61
CA LEU A 295 -10.07 -8.13 4.79
C LEU A 295 -8.78 -7.53 4.22
N VAL A 296 -8.69 -7.44 2.90
CA VAL A 296 -7.53 -6.94 2.17
C VAL A 296 -7.92 -5.70 1.37
N LEU A 297 -7.38 -4.56 1.79
CA LEU A 297 -7.58 -3.28 1.13
C LEU A 297 -6.30 -2.88 0.40
N VAL A 298 -6.41 -2.50 -0.88
CA VAL A 298 -5.26 -2.07 -1.70
C VAL A 298 -5.59 -0.72 -2.33
N GLU A 299 -4.66 0.23 -2.29
CA GLU A 299 -4.81 1.54 -2.90
C GLU A 299 -3.53 1.97 -3.60
N ASN A 300 -3.62 3.02 -4.44
CA ASN A 300 -2.45 3.61 -5.06
C ASN A 300 -1.45 4.04 -3.97
N GLY A 301 -0.15 3.83 -4.20
CA GLY A 301 0.91 4.11 -3.23
C GLY A 301 1.20 5.61 -3.07
N THR A 302 0.18 6.45 -3.18
CA THR A 302 0.23 7.91 -3.06
C THR A 302 -0.04 8.32 -1.61
N LYS A 303 0.12 9.62 -1.32
CA LYS A 303 -0.28 10.16 -0.01
C LYS A 303 -1.77 9.96 0.26
N GLU A 304 -2.62 10.12 -0.76
CA GLU A 304 -4.07 9.95 -0.61
C GLU A 304 -4.44 8.50 -0.37
N GLY A 305 -3.93 7.56 -1.19
CA GLY A 305 -4.23 6.13 -1.02
C GLY A 305 -3.77 5.62 0.34
N HIS A 306 -2.57 6.00 0.79
CA HIS A 306 -2.12 5.69 2.15
C HIS A 306 -3.05 6.27 3.22
N GLN A 307 -3.49 7.52 3.10
CA GLN A 307 -4.40 8.13 4.08
C GLN A 307 -5.78 7.46 4.11
N ILE A 308 -6.34 7.08 2.95
CA ILE A 308 -7.60 6.32 2.86
C ILE A 308 -7.48 5.00 3.62
N LEU A 309 -6.38 4.28 3.46
CA LEU A 309 -6.16 3.02 4.18
C LEU A 309 -5.97 3.23 5.69
N MET A 310 -5.38 4.35 6.12
CA MET A 310 -5.26 4.67 7.55
C MET A 310 -6.61 5.08 8.15
N GLU A 311 -7.48 5.77 7.39
CA GLU A 311 -8.88 6.01 7.79
C GLU A 311 -9.63 4.69 7.97
N ALA A 312 -9.48 3.75 7.03
CA ALA A 312 -10.07 2.42 7.14
C ALA A 312 -9.55 1.64 8.36
N ARG A 313 -8.22 1.66 8.56
CA ARG A 313 -7.57 1.02 9.71
C ARG A 313 -8.12 1.55 11.03
N ASP A 314 -8.16 2.87 11.19
CA ASP A 314 -8.63 3.49 12.42
C ASP A 314 -10.13 3.25 12.64
N ALA A 315 -10.93 3.22 11.57
CA ALA A 315 -12.35 2.91 11.67
C ALA A 315 -12.61 1.47 12.10
N ILE A 316 -11.87 0.50 11.56
CA ILE A 316 -12.02 -0.91 11.93
C ILE A 316 -11.53 -1.16 13.36
N LEU A 317 -10.39 -0.58 13.76
CA LEU A 317 -9.82 -0.80 15.10
C LEU A 317 -10.61 -0.12 16.24
N LYS A 318 -11.28 1.01 15.96
CA LYS A 318 -11.99 1.80 16.99
C LYS A 318 -13.46 1.42 17.16
N ARG A 319 -14.09 0.85 16.13
CA ARG A 319 -15.53 0.61 16.16
C ARG A 319 -15.83 -0.71 16.84
N GLU A 320 -16.59 -0.64 17.94
CA GLU A 320 -17.50 -1.72 18.30
C GLU A 320 -18.67 -1.66 17.31
N ASP A 321 -18.94 -2.75 16.59
CA ASP A 321 -20.00 -2.77 15.59
C ASP A 321 -21.37 -2.83 16.29
N GLU A 322 -22.12 -1.73 16.20
CA GLU A 322 -23.45 -1.61 16.80
C GLU A 322 -24.50 -2.52 16.14
N ILE A 323 -24.28 -2.95 14.89
CA ILE A 323 -25.28 -3.70 14.10
C ILE A 323 -25.17 -5.21 14.36
N LEU A 324 -23.95 -5.71 14.48
CA LEU A 324 -23.68 -7.12 14.71
C LEU A 324 -22.58 -7.27 15.75
N HIS A 325 -22.94 -7.82 16.90
CA HIS A 325 -21.96 -8.20 17.90
C HIS A 325 -21.18 -9.44 17.41
N ASP A 326 -19.96 -9.22 16.94
CA ASP A 326 -19.00 -10.29 16.65
C ASP A 326 -17.93 -10.29 17.76
N PRO A 327 -17.78 -11.38 18.53
CA PRO A 327 -16.82 -11.43 19.63
C PRO A 327 -15.36 -11.39 19.14
N ARG A 328 -15.10 -11.65 17.86
CA ARG A 328 -13.75 -11.71 17.29
C ARG A 328 -13.23 -10.30 17.04
N ARG A 329 -12.16 -9.94 17.72
CA ARG A 329 -11.52 -8.62 17.58
C ARG A 329 -10.81 -8.48 16.22
N PRO A 330 -10.83 -7.27 15.61
CA PRO A 330 -9.96 -6.99 14.48
C PRO A 330 -8.49 -6.99 14.95
N SER A 331 -7.60 -7.49 14.10
CA SER A 331 -6.16 -7.32 14.30
C SER A 331 -5.45 -6.99 12.99
N ILE A 332 -4.45 -6.12 13.06
CA ILE A 332 -3.69 -5.72 11.87
C ILE A 332 -2.67 -6.80 11.51
N PHE A 333 -2.96 -7.54 10.44
CA PHE A 333 -2.05 -8.57 9.94
C PHE A 333 -0.87 -7.95 9.17
N ALA A 334 -1.11 -6.95 8.31
CA ALA A 334 -0.09 -6.31 7.50
C ALA A 334 -0.55 -4.94 6.97
N PRO A 335 0.35 -4.06 6.49
CA PRO A 335 1.81 -4.13 6.56
C PRO A 335 2.36 -3.71 7.93
N CYS A 336 1.61 -2.91 8.69
CA CYS A 336 1.97 -2.47 10.04
C CYS A 336 2.09 -3.69 10.95
N THR A 337 3.12 -3.70 11.78
CA THR A 337 3.36 -4.72 12.81
C THR A 337 2.88 -4.25 14.17
N HIS A 338 2.05 -3.20 14.20
CA HIS A 338 1.55 -2.54 15.39
C HIS A 338 0.15 -1.98 15.16
N GLU A 339 -0.60 -1.81 16.25
CA GLU A 339 -1.96 -1.26 16.24
C GLU A 339 -2.02 0.22 16.64
N LEU A 340 -0.89 0.81 17.03
CA LEU A 340 -0.71 2.25 17.30
C LEU A 340 -0.90 3.14 16.05
N LYS A 341 -1.14 4.44 16.24
CA LYS A 341 -1.24 5.43 15.15
C LYS A 341 0.00 5.36 14.25
N CYS A 342 -0.21 5.35 12.93
CA CYS A 342 0.88 5.23 11.96
C CYS A 342 1.91 6.37 12.10
N PRO A 343 3.18 6.08 12.44
CA PRO A 343 4.18 7.12 12.69
C PRO A 343 4.54 7.93 11.44
N LYS A 344 4.32 7.37 10.24
CA LYS A 344 4.51 8.08 8.97
C LYS A 344 3.49 9.20 8.73
N LEU A 345 2.33 9.18 9.40
CA LEU A 345 1.36 10.28 9.34
C LEU A 345 1.69 11.41 10.32
N ILE A 346 2.47 11.12 11.36
CA ILE A 346 2.81 12.09 12.42
C ILE A 346 4.05 12.91 12.01
N ARG A 347 5.05 12.26 11.40
CA ARG A 347 6.29 12.93 10.97
C ARG A 347 6.05 13.89 9.79
N GLN A 348 6.75 15.02 9.81
CA GLN A 348 6.78 15.98 8.71
C GLN A 348 8.11 15.92 7.94
N PRO A 349 8.10 15.97 6.59
CA PRO A 349 6.91 15.92 5.74
C PRO A 349 6.25 14.53 5.78
N VAL A 350 4.92 14.49 5.66
CA VAL A 350 4.17 13.22 5.60
C VAL A 350 4.56 12.46 4.33
N VAL A 351 5.16 11.28 4.51
CA VAL A 351 5.52 10.35 3.42
C VAL A 351 4.61 9.12 3.50
N PRO A 352 3.98 8.69 2.39
CA PRO A 352 3.12 7.52 2.40
C PRO A 352 3.86 6.23 2.79
N CYS A 353 3.17 5.31 3.48
CA CYS A 353 3.61 3.93 3.58
C CYS A 353 3.13 3.16 2.34
N ASN A 354 4.02 2.97 1.37
CA ASN A 354 3.77 2.22 0.14
C ASN A 354 4.90 1.21 -0.10
N PHE A 355 4.69 0.34 -1.08
CA PHE A 355 5.60 -0.72 -1.50
C PHE A 355 5.60 -0.82 -3.02
N PHE A 356 6.46 -1.68 -3.56
CA PHE A 356 6.59 -1.90 -4.99
C PHE A 356 6.45 -3.37 -5.35
N GLN A 357 5.84 -3.63 -6.50
CA GLN A 357 5.89 -4.93 -7.16
C GLN A 357 6.29 -4.74 -8.62
N PHE A 358 7.33 -5.45 -9.06
CA PHE A 358 7.69 -5.48 -10.47
C PHE A 358 6.72 -6.38 -11.22
N TYR A 359 6.36 -5.98 -12.44
CA TYR A 359 5.49 -6.77 -13.33
C TYR A 359 5.87 -6.54 -14.80
N TYR A 360 5.37 -7.41 -15.69
CA TYR A 360 5.43 -7.19 -17.14
C TYR A 360 4.12 -6.58 -17.63
N SER A 361 4.20 -5.52 -18.43
CA SER A 361 3.04 -4.86 -19.02
C SER A 361 2.27 -5.79 -19.96
N LEU A 362 1.00 -5.44 -20.23
CA LEU A 362 0.22 -6.15 -21.24
C LEU A 362 0.93 -6.02 -22.62
N PRO A 363 1.23 -7.11 -23.33
CA PRO A 363 1.90 -7.09 -24.62
C PRO A 363 1.03 -6.45 -25.71
N LEU A 364 1.16 -5.13 -25.87
CA LEU A 364 0.55 -4.36 -26.95
C LEU A 364 1.48 -4.18 -28.16
N SER A 365 2.79 -4.32 -27.95
CA SER A 365 3.84 -4.27 -28.98
C SER A 365 4.69 -5.53 -28.93
N ARG A 366 5.68 -5.65 -29.84
CA ARG A 366 6.56 -6.83 -29.94
C ARG A 366 7.36 -7.13 -28.65
N SER A 367 7.55 -6.15 -27.76
CA SER A 367 8.31 -6.33 -26.52
C SER A 367 7.47 -5.97 -25.30
N GLN A 368 7.33 -6.92 -24.37
CA GLN A 368 6.78 -6.63 -23.05
C GLN A 368 7.78 -5.80 -22.24
N GLU A 369 7.30 -4.72 -21.62
CA GLU A 369 8.13 -3.87 -20.78
C GLU A 369 8.03 -4.30 -19.33
N ARG A 370 9.17 -4.31 -18.63
CA ARG A 370 9.20 -4.49 -17.18
C ARG A 370 8.86 -3.16 -16.51
N GLN A 371 7.74 -3.13 -15.80
CA GLN A 371 7.24 -1.97 -15.08
C GLN A 371 7.17 -2.23 -13.57
N GLN A 372 6.82 -1.21 -12.80
CA GLN A 372 6.75 -1.26 -11.35
C GLN A 372 5.44 -0.64 -10.87
N GLU A 373 4.63 -1.43 -10.16
CA GLU A 373 3.41 -0.91 -9.52
C GLU A 373 3.76 -0.43 -8.12
N ARG A 374 3.30 0.77 -7.77
CA ARG A 374 3.49 1.34 -6.44
C ARG A 374 2.16 1.42 -5.73
N PHE A 375 2.01 0.68 -4.66
CA PHE A 375 0.73 0.52 -3.97
C PHE A 375 0.91 0.62 -2.46
N SER A 376 -0.16 0.98 -1.78
CA SER A 376 -0.31 0.83 -0.33
C SER A 376 -1.34 -0.28 -0.10
N TYR A 377 -1.21 -1.02 0.99
CA TYR A 377 -2.18 -2.06 1.32
C TYR A 377 -2.40 -2.12 2.83
N LEU A 378 -3.50 -2.72 3.24
CA LEU A 378 -3.87 -3.04 4.61
C LEU A 378 -4.52 -4.42 4.62
N ILE A 379 -4.08 -5.28 5.53
CA ILE A 379 -4.67 -6.60 5.77
C ILE A 379 -5.11 -6.62 7.22
N VAL A 380 -6.39 -6.85 7.45
CA VAL A 380 -6.99 -7.01 8.77
C VAL A 380 -7.51 -8.43 8.88
N SER A 381 -7.23 -9.09 10.00
CA SER A 381 -7.74 -10.42 10.30
C SER A 381 -8.70 -10.38 11.48
N ARG A 382 -9.64 -11.33 11.52
CA ARG A 382 -10.33 -11.67 12.77
C ARG A 382 -9.43 -12.54 13.63
N SER A 383 -9.36 -12.24 14.92
CA SER A 383 -8.59 -13.02 15.89
C SER A 383 -9.53 -13.54 16.98
N ASP A 384 -9.54 -14.86 17.20
CA ASP A 384 -10.37 -15.54 18.19
C ASP A 384 -9.84 -15.39 19.63
N GLY A 385 -9.37 -14.18 19.99
CA GLY A 385 -8.72 -13.91 21.28
C GLY A 385 -7.20 -14.00 21.23
N GLU A 386 -6.55 -13.81 22.37
CA GLU A 386 -5.10 -13.73 22.52
C GLU A 386 -4.43 -15.03 22.10
N LYS A 387 -4.00 -15.12 20.82
CA LYS A 387 -2.95 -16.07 20.45
C LYS A 387 -1.79 -15.80 21.41
N ALA A 388 -1.52 -16.74 22.29
CA ALA A 388 -0.37 -16.70 23.19
C ALA A 388 0.88 -16.53 22.32
N GLN A 389 1.35 -15.30 22.17
CA GLN A 389 2.65 -15.04 21.57
C GLN A 389 3.64 -15.66 22.54
N LYS A 390 4.32 -16.73 22.11
CA LYS A 390 5.53 -17.15 22.80
C LYS A 390 6.40 -15.90 22.88
N ALA A 391 6.83 -15.54 24.09
CA ALA A 391 7.71 -14.42 24.31
C ALA A 391 9.06 -14.73 23.63
N GLU A 392 9.15 -14.38 22.35
CA GLU A 392 10.40 -14.42 21.61
C GLU A 392 11.20 -13.15 21.99
N HIS A 393 12.51 -13.27 22.11
CA HIS A 393 13.40 -12.14 22.44
C HIS A 393 13.56 -11.14 21.27
N TRP A 394 12.72 -11.25 20.24
CA TRP A 394 12.78 -10.44 19.03
C TRP A 394 11.39 -10.24 18.43
N ASP A 395 11.22 -9.09 17.79
CA ASP A 395 10.01 -8.75 17.05
C ASP A 395 10.29 -8.60 15.56
N MET A 396 9.27 -8.83 14.73
CA MET A 396 9.35 -8.52 13.32
C MET A 396 9.03 -7.05 13.05
N ALA A 397 9.99 -6.31 12.49
CA ALA A 397 9.81 -4.94 12.03
C ALA A 397 9.70 -4.87 10.50
N ARG A 398 8.82 -4.01 10.00
CA ARG A 398 8.62 -3.82 8.56
C ARG A 398 9.69 -2.93 7.96
N VAL A 399 10.32 -3.37 6.88
CA VAL A 399 11.19 -2.52 6.03
C VAL A 399 10.30 -1.55 5.24
N ILE A 400 10.44 -0.25 5.52
CA ILE A 400 9.53 0.80 5.03
C ILE A 400 10.13 1.73 3.97
N ALA A 401 11.34 1.42 3.50
CA ALA A 401 12.05 2.13 2.42
C ALA A 401 13.00 1.16 1.69
N GLN A 402 13.56 1.59 0.56
CA GLN A 402 14.55 0.81 -0.18
C GLN A 402 15.76 0.46 0.69
N VAL A 403 16.16 -0.82 0.67
CA VAL A 403 17.33 -1.31 1.40
C VAL A 403 18.60 -0.90 0.67
N HIS A 404 19.48 -0.13 1.33
CA HIS A 404 20.76 0.28 0.74
C HIS A 404 21.87 -0.69 1.15
N ARG A 405 22.25 -1.54 0.20
CA ARG A 405 23.32 -2.53 0.36
C ARG A 405 24.67 -1.84 0.13
N ARG A 406 25.53 -1.80 1.14
CA ARG A 406 26.88 -1.20 1.07
C ARG A 406 27.95 -2.26 1.38
N PRO A 407 29.23 -1.96 1.11
CA PRO A 407 30.32 -2.78 1.63
C PRO A 407 30.25 -2.84 3.16
N ARG A 408 30.22 -4.06 3.72
CA ARG A 408 30.24 -4.37 5.18
C ARG A 408 29.04 -3.93 6.02
N HIS A 409 28.05 -3.25 5.44
CA HIS A 409 26.84 -2.87 6.16
C HIS A 409 25.62 -2.76 5.23
N VAL A 410 24.42 -2.84 5.79
CA VAL A 410 23.16 -2.62 5.09
C VAL A 410 22.37 -1.57 5.84
N GLN A 411 21.89 -0.55 5.14
CA GLN A 411 21.05 0.49 5.75
C GLN A 411 19.58 0.15 5.49
N CYS A 412 18.81 0.03 6.57
CA CYS A 412 17.38 -0.24 6.56
C CYS A 412 16.64 0.86 7.30
N GLN A 413 15.43 1.18 6.84
CA GLN A 413 14.46 1.94 7.63
C GLN A 413 13.34 1.00 8.05
N LEU A 414 13.09 0.90 9.35
CA LEU A 414 12.20 -0.08 9.95
C LEU A 414 11.04 0.63 10.67
N CYS A 415 9.85 0.05 10.61
CA CYS A 415 8.72 0.37 11.47
C CYS A 415 8.54 -0.79 12.44
N CYS A 416 8.72 -0.52 13.74
CA CYS A 416 8.78 -1.55 14.78
C CYS A 416 7.40 -1.74 15.42
N VAL A 417 7.22 -2.83 16.19
CA VAL A 417 5.95 -3.17 16.85
C VAL A 417 5.50 -2.14 17.90
N ASN A 418 6.45 -1.35 18.42
CA ASN A 418 6.18 -0.24 19.34
C ASN A 418 5.82 1.08 18.62
N GLY A 419 5.64 1.06 17.29
CA GLY A 419 5.32 2.25 16.50
C GLY A 419 6.51 3.18 16.23
N GLU A 420 7.73 2.80 16.62
CA GLU A 420 8.93 3.60 16.33
C GLU A 420 9.46 3.37 14.92
N LEU A 421 9.91 4.45 14.28
CA LEU A 421 10.66 4.40 13.03
C LEU A 421 12.17 4.41 13.32
N LYS A 422 12.83 3.29 13.09
CA LYS A 422 14.28 3.11 13.31
C LYS A 422 15.05 3.16 11.99
N GLN A 423 16.17 3.90 11.98
CA GLN A 423 17.17 3.79 10.91
C GLN A 423 18.31 2.90 11.42
N LEU A 424 18.51 1.75 10.77
CA LEU A 424 19.43 0.72 11.24
C LEU A 424 20.54 0.48 10.21
N ALA A 425 21.79 0.55 10.65
CA ALA A 425 22.95 0.11 9.86
C ALA A 425 23.36 -1.30 10.32
N VAL A 426 22.78 -2.32 9.68
CA VAL A 426 23.01 -3.72 9.99
C VAL A 426 24.42 -4.13 9.56
N THR A 427 25.19 -4.71 10.47
CA THR A 427 26.54 -5.24 10.22
C THR A 427 26.68 -6.62 10.83
N ALA A 428 27.48 -7.50 10.20
CA ALA A 428 27.73 -8.84 10.73
C ALA A 428 28.33 -8.83 12.14
N ARG A 429 29.12 -7.80 12.48
CA ARG A 429 29.75 -7.65 13.81
C ARG A 429 28.76 -7.22 14.89
N ARG A 430 27.84 -6.31 14.60
CA ARG A 430 26.91 -5.75 15.61
C ARG A 430 25.57 -6.47 15.69
N HIS A 431 25.18 -7.23 14.68
CA HIS A 431 23.85 -7.84 14.63
C HIS A 431 23.91 -9.35 14.31
N GLY A 432 25.11 -9.92 14.27
CA GLY A 432 25.30 -11.31 13.85
C GLY A 432 25.29 -11.50 12.32
N LYS A 433 25.84 -12.64 11.88
CA LYS A 433 25.98 -12.98 10.45
C LYS A 433 24.62 -13.17 9.78
N ASP A 434 23.68 -13.78 10.48
CA ASP A 434 22.36 -14.13 9.92
C ASP A 434 21.50 -12.90 9.67
N MET A 435 21.35 -12.01 10.65
CA MET A 435 20.63 -10.76 10.46
C MET A 435 21.25 -9.91 9.35
N TYR A 436 22.59 -9.83 9.29
CA TYR A 436 23.29 -9.15 8.19
C TYR A 436 22.99 -9.78 6.83
N ARG A 437 23.01 -11.11 6.72
CA ARG A 437 22.69 -11.82 5.48
C ARG A 437 21.22 -11.69 5.11
N CYS A 438 20.30 -11.74 6.07
CA CYS A 438 18.87 -11.51 5.84
C CYS A 438 18.65 -10.09 5.33
N ALA A 439 19.13 -9.07 6.03
CA ALA A 439 19.02 -7.67 5.61
C ALA A 439 19.61 -7.43 4.21
N ARG A 440 20.70 -8.11 3.83
CA ARG A 440 21.24 -8.04 2.45
C ARG A 440 20.30 -8.64 1.40
N ASN A 441 19.45 -9.60 1.76
CA ASN A 441 18.52 -10.26 0.86
C ASN A 441 17.07 -9.75 0.99
N SER A 442 16.77 -8.88 1.95
CA SER A 442 15.47 -8.23 2.07
C SER A 442 15.33 -7.03 1.13
N ASP A 443 14.11 -6.79 0.67
CA ASP A 443 13.72 -5.61 -0.10
C ASP A 443 12.64 -4.80 0.64
N TRP A 444 12.24 -3.67 0.04
CA TRP A 444 11.21 -2.79 0.61
C TRP A 444 9.90 -3.59 0.78
N GLY A 445 9.42 -3.70 2.02
CA GLY A 445 8.19 -4.39 2.37
C GLY A 445 8.40 -5.73 3.06
N ASP A 446 9.63 -6.26 3.10
CA ASP A 446 9.94 -7.45 3.89
C ASP A 446 9.98 -7.14 5.39
N LEU A 447 9.97 -8.19 6.21
CA LEU A 447 10.13 -8.12 7.66
C LEU A 447 11.57 -8.49 8.06
N LEU A 448 12.11 -7.80 9.05
CA LEU A 448 13.39 -8.11 9.65
C LEU A 448 13.25 -8.22 11.18
N PRO A 449 13.96 -9.17 11.83
CA PRO A 449 13.92 -9.28 13.28
C PRO A 449 14.62 -8.08 13.93
N VAL A 450 14.05 -7.59 15.02
CA VAL A 450 14.62 -6.57 15.90
C VAL A 450 14.64 -7.16 17.30
N PHE A 451 15.84 -7.42 17.79
CA PHE A 451 16.06 -7.97 19.13
C PHE A 451 15.80 -6.91 20.19
N HIS A 452 15.14 -7.31 21.29
CA HIS A 452 15.04 -6.47 22.47
C HIS A 452 16.44 -6.28 23.06
N LYS A 453 16.70 -5.13 23.67
CA LYS A 453 17.87 -5.02 24.54
C LYS A 453 17.52 -5.81 25.79
N GLU A 454 18.28 -6.86 26.10
CA GLU A 454 18.22 -7.46 27.43
C GLU A 454 18.52 -6.34 28.43
N ASP A 455 17.66 -6.17 29.43
CA ASP A 455 17.92 -5.26 30.54
C ASP A 455 19.17 -5.80 31.26
N GLU A 456 20.33 -5.17 31.02
CA GLU A 456 21.55 -5.38 31.81
C GLU A 456 21.33 -4.85 33.24
N HIS A 457 20.51 -5.55 34.02
CA HIS A 457 20.39 -5.36 35.46
C HIS A 457 20.21 -6.74 36.13
N THR A 458 21.04 -6.98 37.14
CA THR A 458 21.07 -8.14 38.07
C THR A 458 21.84 -9.40 37.66
N ILE A 459 23.17 -9.28 37.57
CA ILE A 459 24.10 -10.23 38.23
C ILE A 459 25.24 -9.40 38.84
N ASN A 460 24.98 -8.79 39.99
CA ASN A 460 26.03 -8.57 40.98
C ASN A 460 25.86 -9.72 41.96
N ASP A 461 26.35 -10.91 41.60
CA ASP A 461 26.53 -11.98 42.57
C ASP A 461 27.75 -11.64 43.41
N GLU A 462 27.43 -11.30 44.65
CA GLU A 462 28.20 -11.49 45.86
C GLU A 462 29.24 -12.60 45.72
N THR A 463 30.52 -12.24 45.79
CA THR A 463 31.54 -13.06 46.45
C THR A 463 32.67 -12.14 46.90
N GLU A 464 33.01 -12.28 48.18
CA GLU A 464 34.09 -11.63 48.93
C GLU A 464 35.47 -11.76 48.29
#